data_AF-A0A7Y4S3Q8-F1
#
_entry.id   AF-A0A7Y4S3Q8-F1
#
_cell.length_a   1.000
_cell.length_b   1.000
_cell.length_c   1.000
_cell.angle_alpha   90.00
_cell.angle_beta   90.00
_cell.angle_gamma   90.00
#
_symmetry.space_group_name_H-M   'P 1'
#
loop_
_entity.id
_entity.type
_entity.pdbx_description
1 polymer ?
#
loop_
_entity_poly.entity_id
_entity_poly.type
_entity_poly.pdbx_seq_one_letter_code
_entity_poly.pdbx_strand_id
1 'polypeptide(L)'
;MVKKNRRTVGISGWVGKLARTVSLTIFSNPLDTPWQELACVQAQRFFIEHGFREAKSECGMADYQVCRWDVRHHHMALVMLGTQFLVKQKKAGRPQWPMLSFNDLVTALEHLLPRRQLTAEELADIISKRRYLRRKAKESHARRSQAAHE
;
A
#
# COMPACT_ATOMS: atom_id res chain seq x y z
N MET A 1 0.23 -24.22 -14.68
CA MET A 1 0.77 -24.62 -13.35
C MET A 1 1.27 -23.35 -12.64
N VAL A 2 0.40 -22.66 -11.89
CA VAL A 2 0.72 -21.39 -11.23
C VAL A 2 0.47 -21.55 -9.72
N LYS A 3 1.55 -21.61 -8.94
CA LYS A 3 1.54 -21.62 -7.48
C LYS A 3 1.01 -20.28 -6.98
N LYS A 4 -0.28 -20.20 -6.60
CA LYS A 4 -0.78 -19.10 -5.77
C LYS A 4 -0.34 -19.34 -4.32
N ASN A 5 0.74 -18.67 -3.97
CA ASN A 5 1.39 -18.59 -2.68
C ASN A 5 0.42 -18.11 -1.59
N ARG A 6 -0.22 -19.06 -0.87
CA ARG A 6 -0.82 -18.81 0.45
C ARG A 6 0.32 -18.55 1.43
N ARG A 7 0.45 -17.31 1.91
CA ARG A 7 1.20 -17.01 3.12
C ARG A 7 0.32 -16.27 4.11
N THR A 8 -0.61 -17.03 4.70
CA THR A 8 -0.92 -16.89 6.12
C THR A 8 0.30 -17.43 6.88
N VAL A 9 1.09 -16.56 7.50
CA VAL A 9 2.08 -16.99 8.49
C VAL A 9 1.28 -17.27 9.77
N GLY A 10 0.70 -18.47 9.82
CA GLY A 10 0.10 -19.04 11.01
C GLY A 10 1.06 -20.10 11.54
N ILE A 11 1.46 -19.95 12.80
CA ILE A 11 2.14 -20.98 13.58
C ILE A 11 1.12 -22.13 13.71
N SER A 12 1.17 -23.10 12.82
CA SER A 12 0.37 -24.33 12.94
C SER A 12 1.04 -25.45 12.14
N GLY A 13 2.27 -25.79 12.54
CA GLY A 13 2.83 -27.10 12.23
C GLY A 13 2.27 -28.10 13.23
N TRP A 14 1.62 -29.15 12.73
CA TRP A 14 1.40 -30.43 13.42
C TRP A 14 0.28 -30.55 14.46
N VAL A 15 -1.01 -30.38 14.07
CA VAL A 15 -2.13 -31.19 14.61
C VAL A 15 -3.26 -31.27 13.58
N GLY A 16 -3.69 -32.50 13.25
CA GLY A 16 -5.09 -32.87 12.92
C GLY A 16 -5.85 -32.06 11.85
N LYS A 17 -5.94 -32.64 10.64
CA LYS A 17 -6.99 -32.32 9.66
C LYS A 17 -8.35 -32.75 10.22
N LEU A 18 -9.12 -31.84 10.81
CA LEU A 18 -10.61 -31.89 10.92
C LEU A 18 -11.24 -30.68 11.63
N ALA A 19 -10.51 -29.59 11.88
CA ALA A 19 -11.13 -28.37 12.41
C ALA A 19 -11.87 -27.61 11.29
N ARG A 20 -13.21 -27.65 11.30
CA ARG A 20 -14.02 -26.67 10.56
C ARG A 20 -13.65 -25.29 11.08
N THR A 21 -13.03 -24.47 10.23
CA THR A 21 -12.76 -23.07 10.56
C THR A 21 -14.10 -22.33 10.56
N VAL A 22 -14.64 -22.07 11.75
CA VAL A 22 -15.82 -21.22 11.91
C VAL A 22 -15.35 -19.77 12.00
N SER A 23 -15.89 -18.89 11.17
CA SER A 23 -15.65 -17.45 11.25
C SER A 23 -16.78 -16.81 12.07
N LEU A 24 -16.43 -16.18 13.20
CA LEU A 24 -17.36 -15.44 14.05
C LEU A 24 -17.23 -13.94 13.75
N THR A 25 -18.35 -13.22 13.66
CA THR A 25 -18.38 -11.75 13.54
C THR A 25 -19.36 -11.20 14.56
N ILE A 26 -18.94 -10.14 15.27
CA ILE A 26 -19.72 -9.51 16.33
C ILE A 26 -20.21 -8.16 15.79
N PHE A 27 -21.51 -7.90 15.92
CA PHE A 27 -22.15 -6.65 15.51
C PHE A 27 -22.73 -5.93 16.73
N SER A 28 -22.74 -4.60 16.70
CA SER A 28 -23.39 -3.75 17.70
C SER A 28 -24.80 -3.31 17.28
N ASN A 29 -25.34 -3.90 16.21
CA ASN A 29 -26.60 -3.50 15.62
C ASN A 29 -27.81 -4.02 16.44
N PRO A 30 -28.97 -3.37 16.34
CA PRO A 30 -30.23 -3.88 16.90
C PRO A 30 -30.52 -5.34 16.48
N LEU A 31 -31.13 -6.12 17.37
CA LEU A 31 -31.38 -7.56 17.17
C LEU A 31 -32.37 -7.85 16.03
N ASP A 32 -33.19 -6.88 15.65
CA ASP A 32 -34.16 -6.94 14.55
C ASP A 32 -33.53 -6.65 13.17
N THR A 33 -32.22 -6.35 13.12
CA THR A 33 -31.51 -6.14 11.86
C THR A 33 -31.58 -7.41 11.01
N PRO A 34 -32.05 -7.34 9.75
CA PRO A 34 -32.16 -8.51 8.89
C PRO A 34 -30.79 -9.12 8.60
N TRP A 35 -30.74 -10.45 8.56
CA TRP A 35 -29.50 -11.20 8.31
C TRP A 35 -28.81 -10.81 6.99
N GLN A 36 -29.59 -10.43 5.97
CA GLN A 36 -29.07 -9.98 4.68
C GLN A 36 -28.23 -8.70 4.81
N GLU A 37 -28.65 -7.78 5.70
CA GLU A 37 -27.92 -6.54 5.96
C GLU A 37 -26.62 -6.83 6.72
N LEU A 38 -26.67 -7.68 7.75
CA LEU A 38 -25.48 -8.11 8.49
C LEU A 38 -24.46 -8.81 7.57
N ALA A 39 -24.93 -9.68 6.67
CA ALA A 39 -24.10 -10.33 5.67
C ALA A 39 -23.48 -9.32 4.69
N CYS A 40 -24.24 -8.31 4.27
CA CYS A 40 -23.74 -7.23 3.42
C CYS A 40 -22.62 -6.43 4.11
N VAL A 41 -22.82 -6.05 5.38
CA VAL A 41 -21.81 -5.34 6.18
C VAL A 41 -20.54 -6.18 6.31
N GLN A 42 -20.67 -7.47 6.62
CA GLN A 42 -19.52 -8.38 6.70
C GLN A 42 -18.77 -8.46 5.36
N ALA A 43 -19.49 -8.52 4.25
CA ALA A 43 -18.91 -8.57 2.91
C ALA A 43 -18.14 -7.30 2.54
N GLN A 44 -18.46 -6.13 3.12
CA GLN A 44 -17.75 -4.88 2.83
C GLN A 44 -16.26 -4.93 3.17
N ARG A 45 -15.86 -5.76 4.14
CA ARG A 45 -14.45 -5.95 4.53
C ARG A 45 -13.57 -6.34 3.34
N PHE A 46 -14.11 -7.11 2.40
CA PHE A 46 -13.39 -7.51 1.20
C PHE A 46 -12.91 -6.30 0.39
N PHE A 47 -13.74 -5.27 0.21
CA PHE A 47 -13.38 -4.10 -0.58
C PHE A 47 -12.26 -3.28 0.08
N ILE A 48 -12.27 -3.20 1.41
CA ILE A 48 -11.21 -2.54 2.18
C ILE A 48 -9.88 -3.29 1.99
N GLU A 49 -9.87 -4.60 2.23
CA GLU A 49 -8.67 -5.42 2.08
C GLU A 49 -8.14 -5.45 0.64
N HIS A 50 -9.05 -5.47 -0.33
CA HIS A 50 -8.68 -5.39 -1.74
C HIS A 50 -8.09 -4.03 -2.08
N GLY A 51 -8.66 -2.92 -1.61
CA GLY A 51 -8.11 -1.58 -1.80
C GLY A 51 -6.69 -1.44 -1.25
N PHE A 52 -6.42 -1.95 -0.05
CA PHE A 52 -5.06 -1.96 0.50
C PHE A 52 -4.11 -2.87 -0.29
N ARG A 53 -4.60 -3.97 -0.86
CA ARG A 53 -3.79 -4.84 -1.73
C ARG A 53 -3.38 -4.11 -3.00
N GLU A 54 -4.30 -3.42 -3.66
CA GLU A 54 -4.01 -2.63 -4.87
C GLU A 54 -3.08 -1.46 -4.55
N ALA A 55 -3.32 -0.73 -3.45
CA ALA A 55 -2.45 0.36 -3.01
C ALA A 55 -1.01 -0.10 -2.75
N LYS A 56 -0.86 -1.31 -2.18
CA LYS A 56 0.44 -1.93 -1.95
C LYS A 56 1.15 -2.34 -3.24
N SER A 57 0.41 -2.85 -4.22
CA SER A 57 0.96 -3.31 -5.50
C SER A 57 1.35 -2.15 -6.41
N GLU A 58 0.46 -1.17 -6.57
CA GLU A 58 0.55 -0.18 -7.66
C GLU A 58 0.91 1.23 -7.18
N CYS A 59 0.60 1.60 -5.93
CA CYS A 59 0.85 2.96 -5.40
C CYS A 59 2.07 3.03 -4.46
N GLY A 60 2.85 1.96 -4.33
CA GLY A 60 4.06 1.95 -3.50
C GLY A 60 3.81 2.08 -2.00
N MET A 61 2.67 1.58 -1.49
CA MET A 61 2.38 1.60 -0.04
C MET A 61 3.45 0.88 0.79
N ALA A 62 4.13 -0.12 0.22
CA ALA A 62 5.20 -0.86 0.88
C ALA A 62 6.62 -0.33 0.59
N ASP A 63 6.76 0.67 -0.29
CA ASP A 63 8.07 1.11 -0.81
C ASP A 63 8.64 2.32 -0.07
N TYR A 64 8.08 2.69 1.09
CA TYR A 64 8.63 3.77 1.90
C TYR A 64 9.91 3.30 2.62
N GLN A 65 11.01 4.03 2.42
CA GLN A 65 12.31 3.69 3.02
C GLN A 65 12.61 4.52 4.29
N VAL A 66 11.71 5.41 4.70
CA VAL A 66 11.95 6.37 5.77
C VAL A 66 11.25 5.94 7.07
N CYS A 67 11.99 5.95 8.19
CA CYS A 67 11.48 5.55 9.50
C CYS A 67 10.86 6.69 10.33
N ARG A 68 10.97 7.95 9.89
CA ARG A 68 10.36 9.10 10.58
C ARG A 68 8.84 9.06 10.48
N TRP A 69 8.16 9.26 11.61
CA TRP A 69 6.70 9.27 11.71
C TRP A 69 6.05 10.20 10.67
N ASP A 70 6.40 11.49 10.69
CA ASP A 70 5.78 12.50 9.81
C ASP A 70 5.89 12.15 8.32
N VAL A 71 7.05 11.63 7.92
CA VAL A 71 7.30 11.24 6.53
C VAL A 71 6.46 10.02 6.14
N ARG A 72 6.32 9.03 7.05
CA ARG A 72 5.43 7.87 6.81
C ARG A 72 3.97 8.29 6.69
N HIS A 73 3.51 9.24 7.49
CA HIS A 73 2.14 9.78 7.40
C HIS A 73 1.91 10.53 6.09
N HIS A 74 2.85 11.38 5.70
CA HIS A 74 2.77 12.09 4.42
C HIS A 74 2.75 11.12 3.23
N HIS A 75 3.64 10.11 3.24
CA HIS A 75 3.65 9.05 2.23
C HIS A 75 2.31 8.34 2.17
N MET A 76 1.77 7.93 3.32
CA MET A 76 0.48 7.23 3.38
C MET A 76 -0.66 8.10 2.84
N ALA A 77 -0.67 9.40 3.13
CA ALA A 77 -1.67 10.33 2.59
C ALA A 77 -1.60 10.40 1.05
N LEU A 78 -0.40 10.49 0.47
CA LEU A 78 -0.21 10.49 -0.98
C LEU A 78 -0.64 9.17 -1.62
N VAL A 79 -0.32 8.03 -0.98
CA VAL A 79 -0.75 6.70 -1.43
C VAL A 79 -2.29 6.60 -1.45
N MET A 80 -2.97 7.08 -0.41
CA MET A 80 -4.44 7.06 -0.35
C MET A 80 -5.05 7.95 -1.43
N LEU A 81 -4.49 9.14 -1.67
CA LEU A 81 -4.93 10.03 -2.75
C LEU A 81 -4.75 9.39 -4.13
N GLY A 82 -3.58 8.80 -4.41
CA GLY A 82 -3.29 8.10 -5.66
C GLY A 82 -4.22 6.91 -5.88
N THR A 83 -4.43 6.09 -4.84
CA THR A 83 -5.34 4.94 -4.91
C THR A 83 -6.79 5.39 -5.17
N GLN A 84 -7.26 6.46 -4.51
CA GLN A 84 -8.58 7.03 -4.73
C GLN A 84 -8.76 7.53 -6.17
N PHE A 85 -7.73 8.15 -6.74
CA PHE A 85 -7.74 8.56 -8.14
C PHE A 85 -7.91 7.36 -9.08
N LEU A 86 -7.12 6.29 -8.90
CA LEU A 86 -7.22 5.08 -9.72
C LEU A 86 -8.60 4.41 -9.61
N VAL A 87 -9.18 4.33 -8.40
CA VAL A 87 -10.54 3.81 -8.18
C VAL A 87 -11.56 4.62 -8.98
N LYS A 88 -11.46 5.96 -8.97
CA LYS A 88 -12.37 6.84 -9.72
C LYS A 88 -12.25 6.61 -11.22
N GLN A 89 -11.03 6.51 -11.76
CA GLN A 89 -10.80 6.24 -13.18
C GLN A 89 -11.36 4.88 -13.59
N LYS A 90 -11.10 3.83 -12.80
CA LYS A 90 -11.63 2.50 -13.07
C LYS A 90 -13.17 2.48 -13.04
N LYS A 91 -13.79 3.18 -12.09
CA LYS A 91 -15.25 3.29 -12.01
C LYS A 91 -15.82 4.03 -13.22
N ALA A 92 -15.20 5.12 -13.65
CA ALA A 92 -15.61 5.89 -14.82
C ALA A 92 -15.48 5.09 -16.13
N GLY A 93 -14.38 4.35 -16.28
CA GLY A 93 -14.10 3.53 -17.46
C GLY A 93 -14.84 2.20 -17.51
N ARG A 94 -15.54 1.79 -16.43
CA ARG A 94 -16.20 0.47 -16.33
C ARG A 94 -17.16 0.13 -17.48
N PRO A 95 -17.97 1.07 -18.02
CA PRO A 95 -18.86 0.77 -19.15
C PRO A 95 -18.12 0.42 -20.45
N GLN A 96 -16.93 1.02 -20.65
CA GLN A 96 -16.15 0.88 -21.88
C GLN A 96 -15.13 -0.26 -21.76
N TRP A 97 -14.48 -0.39 -20.59
CA TRP A 97 -13.44 -1.38 -20.31
C TRP A 97 -13.73 -2.11 -19.00
N PRO A 98 -14.66 -3.10 -18.99
CA PRO A 98 -15.08 -3.77 -17.76
C PRO A 98 -13.98 -4.59 -17.09
N MET A 99 -12.95 -5.01 -17.83
CA MET A 99 -11.82 -5.81 -17.34
C MET A 99 -10.56 -5.00 -17.00
N LEU A 100 -10.61 -3.67 -17.04
CA LEU A 100 -9.45 -2.82 -16.81
C LEU A 100 -8.86 -3.02 -15.40
N SER A 101 -7.58 -3.37 -15.30
CA SER A 101 -6.88 -3.53 -14.03
C SER A 101 -6.30 -2.19 -13.53
N PHE A 102 -5.90 -2.14 -12.25
CA PHE A 102 -5.18 -0.97 -11.72
C PHE A 102 -3.81 -0.83 -12.38
N ASN A 103 -3.14 -1.95 -12.65
CA ASN A 103 -1.84 -1.97 -13.31
C ASN A 103 -1.91 -1.38 -14.73
N ASP A 104 -2.98 -1.66 -15.48
CA ASP A 104 -3.20 -1.06 -16.80
C ASP A 104 -3.34 0.46 -16.70
N LEU A 105 -4.06 0.96 -15.69
CA LEU A 105 -4.22 2.39 -15.44
C LEU A 105 -2.89 3.05 -15.07
N VAL A 106 -2.09 2.42 -14.19
CA VAL A 106 -0.78 2.95 -13.83
C VAL A 106 0.16 2.95 -15.04
N THR A 107 0.17 1.87 -15.82
CA THR A 107 0.95 1.76 -17.06
C THR A 107 0.56 2.85 -18.07
N ALA A 108 -0.75 3.10 -18.23
CA ALA A 108 -1.25 4.18 -19.07
C ALA A 108 -0.79 5.56 -18.55
N LEU A 109 -0.90 5.80 -17.24
CA LEU A 109 -0.46 7.06 -16.63
C LEU A 109 1.05 7.27 -16.78
N GLU A 110 1.87 6.24 -16.61
CA GLU A 110 3.32 6.32 -16.82
C GLU A 110 3.69 6.73 -18.24
N HIS A 111 2.87 6.33 -19.22
CA HIS A 111 3.06 6.70 -20.61
C HIS A 111 2.50 8.10 -20.95
N LEU A 112 1.35 8.45 -20.36
CA LEU A 112 0.66 9.73 -20.61
C LEU A 112 1.31 10.90 -19.88
N LEU A 113 1.89 10.66 -18.70
CA LEU A 113 2.50 11.72 -17.91
C LEU A 113 3.82 12.16 -18.54
N PRO A 114 3.99 13.47 -18.82
CA PRO A 114 5.21 13.98 -19.40
C PRO A 114 6.38 13.72 -18.44
N ARG A 115 7.39 13.00 -18.92
CA ARG A 115 8.63 12.82 -18.16
C ARG A 115 9.36 14.15 -18.11
N ARG A 116 9.71 14.61 -16.90
CA ARG A 116 10.58 15.78 -16.73
C ARG A 116 11.92 15.48 -17.39
N GLN A 117 12.21 16.15 -18.50
CA GLN A 117 13.53 16.14 -19.11
C GLN A 117 14.44 17.00 -18.23
N LEU A 118 15.40 16.36 -17.55
CA LEU A 118 16.37 17.05 -16.71
C LEU A 118 17.57 17.44 -17.55
N THR A 119 18.00 18.70 -17.41
CA THR A 119 19.29 19.13 -17.93
C THR A 119 20.44 18.52 -17.12
N ALA A 120 21.65 18.50 -17.69
CA ALA A 120 22.83 17.97 -17.01
C ALA A 120 23.15 18.74 -15.71
N GLU A 121 22.92 20.05 -15.70
CA GLU A 121 23.13 20.92 -14.54
C GLU A 121 22.15 20.62 -13.40
N GLU A 122 20.85 20.55 -13.71
CA GLU A 122 19.83 20.16 -12.72
C GLU A 122 20.09 18.76 -12.14
N LEU A 123 20.54 17.83 -12.98
CA LEU A 123 20.92 16.50 -12.53
C LEU A 123 22.11 16.54 -11.56
N ALA A 124 23.13 17.34 -11.88
CA ALA A 124 24.29 17.55 -11.01
C ALA A 124 23.88 18.15 -9.65
N ASP A 125 22.95 19.11 -9.63
CA ASP A 125 22.41 19.70 -8.40
C ASP A 125 21.67 18.68 -7.54
N ILE A 126 20.81 17.87 -8.16
CA ILE A 126 20.09 16.78 -7.47
C ILE A 126 21.09 15.80 -6.85
N ILE A 127 22.11 15.39 -7.59
CA ILE A 127 23.14 14.47 -7.10
C ILE A 127 23.91 15.07 -5.94
N SER A 128 24.33 16.33 -6.06
CA SER A 128 25.09 17.06 -5.03
C SER A 128 24.27 17.20 -3.74
N LYS A 129 23.00 17.60 -3.84
CA LYS A 129 22.07 17.67 -2.72
C LYS A 129 21.88 16.32 -2.04
N ARG A 130 21.70 15.24 -2.80
CA ARG A 130 21.59 13.86 -2.26
C ARG A 130 22.86 13.42 -1.55
N ARG A 131 24.05 13.74 -2.07
CA ARG A 131 25.34 13.45 -1.42
C ARG A 131 25.48 14.20 -0.10
N TYR A 132 25.16 15.49 -0.08
CA TYR A 132 25.18 16.32 1.13
C TYR A 132 24.27 15.73 2.23
N LEU A 133 23.02 15.39 1.90
CA LEU A 133 22.08 14.81 2.88
C LEU A 133 22.55 13.45 3.41
N ARG A 134 23.11 12.59 2.56
CA ARG A 134 23.68 11.29 2.99
C ARG A 134 24.86 11.48 3.94
N ARG A 135 25.75 12.45 3.68
CA ARG A 135 26.85 12.79 4.58
C ARG A 135 26.33 13.25 5.95
N LYS A 136 25.40 14.20 5.97
CA LYS A 136 24.79 14.72 7.21
C LYS A 136 24.11 13.62 8.03
N ALA A 137 23.44 12.67 7.36
CA ALA A 137 22.84 11.52 8.02
C ALA A 137 23.88 10.59 8.68
N LYS A 138 25.01 10.31 7.99
CA LYS A 138 26.13 9.54 8.55
C LYS A 138 26.72 10.21 9.79
N GLU A 139 26.98 11.52 9.72
CA GLU A 139 27.53 12.30 10.85
C GLU A 139 26.58 12.32 12.05
N SER A 140 25.27 12.45 11.82
CA SER A 140 24.27 12.36 12.89
C SER A 140 24.20 10.96 13.52
N HIS A 141 24.36 9.90 12.72
CA HIS A 141 24.41 8.54 13.23
C HIS A 141 25.66 8.28 14.07
N ALA A 142 26.82 8.75 13.60
CA ALA A 142 28.09 8.64 14.34
C ALA A 142 28.01 9.32 15.71
N ARG A 143 27.49 10.56 15.77
CA ARG A 143 27.29 11.29 17.04
C ARG A 143 26.38 10.56 18.02
N ARG A 144 25.26 10.00 17.54
CA ARG A 144 24.31 9.24 18.38
C ARG A 144 24.89 7.90 18.87
N SER A 145 25.75 7.27 18.08
CA SER A 145 26.45 6.05 18.48
C SER A 145 27.47 6.33 19.59
N GLN A 146 28.22 7.43 19.47
CA GLN A 146 29.21 7.83 20.48
C GLN A 146 28.54 8.16 21.82
N ALA A 147 27.48 8.96 21.81
CA ALA A 147 26.73 9.32 23.02
C ALA A 147 25.96 8.17 23.69
N ALA A 148 25.88 6.99 23.07
CA ALA A 148 25.27 5.80 23.66
C ALA A 148 26.31 4.84 24.27
N HIS A 149 27.61 5.08 24.00
CA HIS A 149 28.73 4.33 24.56
C HIS A 149 29.44 5.08 25.71
N GLU A 150 29.05 6.33 25.96
CA GLU A 150 29.36 7.12 27.16
C GLU A 150 28.24 6.97 28.20
#